data_AF-A0A4Q5MV15-F1
#
_entry.id   AF-A0A4Q5MV15-F1
#
_cell.length_a   1.000
_cell.length_b   1.000
_cell.length_c   1.000
_cell.angle_alpha   90.00
_cell.angle_beta   90.00
_cell.angle_gamma   90.00
#
_symmetry.space_group_name_H-M   'P 1'
#
loop_
_entity.id
_entity.type
_entity.pdbx_description
1 polymer ?
#
loop_
_entity_poly.entity_id
_entity_poly.type
_entity_poly.pdbx_seq_one_letter_code
_entity_poly.pdbx_strand_id
1 'polypeptide(L)'
;MRSLVVYESMSGATKALAEEIAQRLGEVGPVRVVEVGALAAEGPVLGADVDLLVVGAPVHAFGMSRASTRLEATKEKSPVISATIGVREWLEDLTIKSGLRCATFDTKVLTPRLPGSAAKAIDKNLRSAGAVRACPPRTFSVNGKSGGLVDGELSAARAWAGTLIPSS
;
A
#
# COMPACT_ATOMS: atom_id res chain seq x y z
N MET A 1 -8.62 -3.89 17.47
CA MET A 1 -7.39 -3.74 16.66
C MET A 1 -7.44 -2.39 15.96
N ARG A 2 -6.47 -1.51 16.19
CA ARG A 2 -6.34 -0.23 15.47
C ARG A 2 -5.44 -0.39 14.25
N SER A 3 -5.96 -0.10 13.07
CA SER A 3 -5.23 -0.30 11.81
C SER A 3 -4.89 1.03 11.13
N LEU A 4 -3.71 1.10 10.52
CA LEU A 4 -3.30 2.17 9.64
C LEU A 4 -3.12 1.60 8.22
N VAL A 5 -3.86 2.13 7.26
CA VAL A 5 -3.77 1.78 5.84
C VAL A 5 -3.14 2.95 5.09
N VAL A 6 -1.91 2.74 4.62
CA VAL A 6 -1.12 3.72 3.87
C VAL A 6 -1.13 3.32 2.40
N TYR A 7 -1.36 4.28 1.51
CA TYR A 7 -1.30 4.02 0.08
C TYR A 7 -0.48 5.06 -0.68
N GLU A 8 0.21 4.59 -1.71
CA GLU A 8 0.66 5.38 -2.84
C GLU A 8 -0.24 5.06 -4.05
N SER A 9 -0.67 6.08 -4.80
CA SER A 9 -1.52 5.88 -5.97
C SER A 9 -1.25 6.93 -7.03
N MET A 10 -1.27 6.54 -8.31
CA MET A 10 -1.18 7.50 -9.42
C MET A 10 -2.56 7.82 -9.98
N SER A 11 -3.27 6.77 -10.42
CA SER A 11 -4.55 6.87 -11.14
C SER A 11 -5.78 6.46 -10.33
N GLY A 12 -5.61 6.08 -9.05
CA GLY A 12 -6.72 5.76 -8.14
C GLY A 12 -6.90 4.28 -7.80
N ALA A 13 -6.33 3.35 -8.57
CA ALA A 13 -6.54 1.91 -8.34
C ALA A 13 -6.05 1.42 -6.96
N THR A 14 -4.82 1.78 -6.58
CA THR A 14 -4.28 1.41 -5.26
C THR A 14 -5.06 2.06 -4.11
N LYS A 15 -5.53 3.30 -4.32
CA LYS A 15 -6.40 4.01 -3.36
C LYS A 15 -7.72 3.28 -3.16
N ALA A 16 -8.38 2.86 -4.23
CA ALA A 16 -9.66 2.13 -4.14
C ALA A 16 -9.51 0.80 -3.38
N LEU A 17 -8.41 0.06 -3.61
CA LEU A 17 -8.10 -1.14 -2.83
C LEU A 17 -7.85 -0.81 -1.35
N ALA A 18 -7.09 0.25 -1.05
CA ALA A 18 -6.83 0.69 0.31
C ALA A 18 -8.12 1.04 1.07
N GLU A 19 -9.05 1.73 0.41
CA GLU A 19 -10.36 2.06 0.95
C GLU A 19 -11.20 0.81 1.22
N GLU A 20 -11.23 -0.14 0.29
CA GLU A 20 -11.96 -1.41 0.47
C GLU A 20 -11.38 -2.27 1.61
N ILE A 21 -10.05 -2.37 1.70
CA ILE A 21 -9.35 -3.05 2.79
C ILE A 21 -9.70 -2.38 4.12
N ALA A 22 -9.68 -1.06 4.16
CA ALA A 22 -9.98 -0.29 5.36
C ALA A 22 -11.44 -0.44 5.81
N GLN A 23 -12.39 -0.47 4.89
CA GLN A 23 -13.79 -0.75 5.20
C GLN A 23 -13.94 -2.09 5.91
N ARG A 24 -13.30 -3.14 5.38
CA ARG A 24 -13.36 -4.47 6.01
C ARG A 24 -12.69 -4.49 7.39
N LEU A 25 -11.53 -3.86 7.55
CA LEU A 25 -10.86 -3.77 8.85
C LEU A 25 -11.66 -2.92 9.86
N GLY A 26 -12.42 -1.95 9.38
CA GLY A 26 -13.29 -1.06 10.17
C GLY A 26 -14.40 -1.79 10.91
N GLU A 27 -14.79 -2.98 10.44
CA GLU A 27 -15.80 -3.83 11.09
C GLU A 27 -15.33 -4.40 12.44
N VAL A 28 -14.03 -4.39 12.72
CA VAL A 28 -13.43 -4.98 13.94
C VAL A 28 -12.59 -3.98 14.76
N GLY A 29 -12.53 -2.71 14.37
CA GLY A 29 -11.86 -1.67 15.13
C GLY A 29 -11.56 -0.40 14.34
N PRO A 30 -10.96 0.61 14.98
CA PRO A 30 -10.65 1.88 14.33
C PRO A 30 -9.65 1.70 13.19
N VAL A 31 -9.91 2.35 12.04
CA VAL A 31 -9.02 2.34 10.89
C VAL A 31 -8.78 3.76 10.40
N ARG A 32 -7.52 4.07 10.12
CA ARG A 32 -7.12 5.29 9.45
C ARG A 32 -6.60 4.95 8.05
N VAL A 33 -7.12 5.62 7.03
CA VAL A 33 -6.62 5.52 5.64
C VAL A 33 -5.95 6.82 5.27
N VAL A 34 -4.72 6.76 4.76
CA VAL A 34 -3.92 7.97 4.48
C VAL A 34 -3.04 7.76 3.25
N GLU A 35 -2.93 8.82 2.44
CA GLU A 35 -1.99 8.90 1.33
C GLU A 35 -0.57 9.06 1.87
N VAL A 36 0.43 8.41 1.27
CA VAL A 36 1.78 8.32 1.82
C VAL A 36 2.48 9.67 1.97
N GLY A 37 2.31 10.60 1.03
CA GLY A 37 2.87 11.93 1.12
C GLY A 37 2.26 12.76 2.25
N ALA A 38 0.94 12.65 2.45
CA ALA A 38 0.26 13.28 3.58
C ALA A 38 0.74 12.71 4.93
N LEU A 39 0.92 11.38 5.02
CA LEU A 39 1.44 10.75 6.24
C LEU A 39 2.89 11.16 6.51
N ALA A 40 3.73 11.23 5.48
CA ALA A 40 5.14 11.63 5.62
C ALA A 40 5.27 13.05 6.19
N ALA A 41 4.33 13.95 5.89
CA ALA A 41 4.31 15.31 6.43
C ALA A 41 4.00 15.36 7.95
N GLU A 42 3.44 14.30 8.53
CA GLU A 42 3.19 14.19 9.97
C GLU A 42 4.43 13.78 10.78
N GLY A 43 5.47 13.31 10.08
CA GLY A 43 6.74 12.90 10.65
C GLY A 43 7.04 11.41 10.51
N PRO A 44 8.25 11.00 10.91
CA PRO A 44 8.76 9.65 10.64
C PRO A 44 8.27 8.56 11.59
N VAL A 45 7.71 8.92 12.75
CA VAL A 45 7.38 7.97 13.82
C VAL A 45 5.91 7.57 13.74
N LEU A 46 5.62 6.26 13.60
CA LEU A 46 4.25 5.77 13.71
C LEU A 46 3.78 5.75 15.17
N GLY A 47 2.50 6.10 15.37
CA GLY A 47 1.84 6.04 16.67
C GLY A 47 1.95 4.64 17.31
N ALA A 48 2.28 4.61 18.60
CA ALA A 48 2.44 3.37 19.36
C ALA A 48 1.14 2.55 19.45
N ASP A 49 -0.01 3.20 19.24
CA ASP A 49 -1.36 2.65 19.25
C ASP A 49 -1.74 1.90 17.95
N VAL A 50 -0.90 1.92 16.91
CA VAL A 50 -1.15 1.13 15.69
C VAL A 50 -0.84 -0.34 15.95
N ASP A 51 -1.83 -1.21 15.77
CA ASP A 51 -1.70 -2.67 15.93
C ASP A 51 -1.35 -3.36 14.61
N LEU A 52 -1.85 -2.81 13.49
CA LEU A 52 -1.67 -3.34 12.14
C LEU A 52 -1.36 -2.20 11.16
N LEU A 53 -0.25 -2.31 10.45
CA LEU A 53 0.11 -1.44 9.34
C LEU A 53 -0.14 -2.16 8.00
N VAL A 54 -0.98 -1.59 7.14
CA VAL A 54 -1.17 -2.07 5.77
C VAL A 54 -0.61 -1.04 4.80
N VAL A 55 0.27 -1.46 3.88
CA VAL A 55 0.92 -0.55 2.92
C VAL A 55 0.70 -1.02 1.48
N GLY A 56 0.14 -0.13 0.66
CA GLY A 56 -0.14 -0.35 -0.75
C GLY A 56 0.65 0.58 -1.67
N ALA A 57 1.23 0.07 -2.75
CA ALA A 57 1.86 0.92 -3.78
C ALA A 57 1.74 0.32 -5.20
N PRO A 58 1.74 1.15 -6.25
CA PRO A 58 1.82 0.65 -7.63
C PRO A 58 3.21 0.06 -7.92
N VAL A 59 3.26 -0.93 -8.82
CA VAL A 59 4.53 -1.43 -9.37
C VAL A 59 5.02 -0.49 -10.47
N HIS A 60 6.18 0.13 -10.25
CA HIS A 60 6.93 0.91 -11.25
C HIS A 60 8.35 0.35 -11.40
N ALA A 61 8.83 0.22 -12.64
CA ALA A 61 10.17 -0.31 -12.92
C ALA A 61 10.50 -1.59 -12.13
N PHE A 62 9.54 -2.53 -12.09
CA PHE A 62 9.61 -3.81 -11.37
C PHE A 62 9.68 -3.73 -9.82
N GLY A 63 9.39 -2.58 -9.21
CA GLY A 63 9.40 -2.42 -7.75
C GLY A 63 8.58 -1.21 -7.27
N MET A 64 8.96 -0.64 -6.13
CA MET A 64 8.40 0.64 -5.66
C MET A 64 8.77 1.78 -6.61
N SER A 65 7.88 2.77 -6.71
CA SER A 65 8.15 3.99 -7.48
C SER A 65 9.39 4.73 -7.00
N ARG A 66 9.86 5.62 -7.87
CA ARG A 66 10.89 6.64 -7.62
C ARG A 66 10.34 7.99 -8.02
N ALA A 67 10.91 9.06 -7.49
CA ALA A 67 10.59 10.43 -7.90
C ALA A 67 10.51 10.60 -9.43
N SER A 68 11.47 10.06 -10.19
CA SER A 68 11.44 10.12 -11.66
C SER A 68 10.23 9.41 -12.28
N THR A 69 9.90 8.21 -11.81
CA THR A 69 8.74 7.46 -12.34
C THR A 69 7.40 8.10 -11.97
N ARG A 70 7.33 8.79 -10.81
CA ARG A 70 6.15 9.57 -10.41
C ARG A 70 6.03 10.83 -11.26
N LEU A 71 7.15 11.52 -11.52
CA LEU A 71 7.19 12.66 -12.43
C LEU A 71 6.76 12.29 -13.85
N GLU A 72 7.21 11.16 -14.38
CA GLU A 72 6.73 10.69 -15.69
C GLU A 72 5.22 10.41 -15.69
N ALA A 73 4.67 9.88 -14.58
CA ALA A 73 3.23 9.68 -14.47
C ALA A 73 2.44 11.00 -14.57
N THR A 74 2.98 12.11 -14.06
CA THR A 74 2.35 13.44 -14.19
C THR A 74 2.27 13.95 -15.63
N LYS A 75 3.19 13.51 -16.49
CA LYS A 75 3.19 13.85 -17.93
C LYS A 75 2.15 13.02 -18.70
N GLU A 76 1.91 11.78 -18.27
CA GLU A 76 0.93 10.88 -18.89
C GLU A 76 -0.51 11.20 -18.47
N LYS A 77 -0.71 11.62 -17.21
CA LYS A 77 -2.04 11.92 -16.67
C LYS A 77 -1.95 12.91 -15.50
N SER A 78 -2.83 13.91 -15.50
CA SER A 78 -2.97 14.87 -14.40
C SER A 78 -4.44 15.00 -13.98
N PRO A 79 -4.76 15.07 -12.67
CA PRO A 79 -3.83 15.05 -11.53
C PRO A 79 -3.36 13.62 -11.16
N VAL A 80 -2.14 13.54 -10.62
CA VAL A 80 -1.57 12.35 -9.96
C VAL A 80 -1.79 12.47 -8.45
N ILE A 81 -2.27 11.40 -7.80
CA ILE A 81 -2.60 11.44 -6.37
C ILE A 81 -1.32 11.55 -5.50
N SER A 82 -0.36 10.66 -5.70
CA SER A 82 0.91 10.63 -4.96
C SER A 82 2.06 11.15 -5.82
N ALA A 83 2.12 12.46 -6.07
CA ALA A 83 3.09 13.05 -6.99
C ALA A 83 4.48 13.31 -6.36
N THR A 84 4.55 13.56 -5.05
CA THR A 84 5.76 14.04 -4.38
C THR A 84 6.53 12.93 -3.69
N ILE A 85 6.17 12.58 -2.46
CA ILE A 85 6.76 11.51 -1.67
C ILE A 85 6.03 10.20 -1.99
N GLY A 86 6.79 9.13 -2.24
CA GLY A 86 6.25 7.78 -2.39
C GLY A 86 6.57 6.91 -1.19
N VAL A 87 6.08 5.66 -1.22
CA VAL A 87 6.33 4.66 -0.19
C VAL A 87 7.81 4.32 -0.08
N ARG A 88 8.58 4.41 -1.17
CA ARG A 88 10.03 4.21 -1.11
C ARG A 88 10.68 5.19 -0.14
N GLU A 89 10.50 6.48 -0.39
CA GLU A 89 11.16 7.54 0.36
C GLU A 89 10.62 7.56 1.80
N TRP A 90 9.31 7.37 1.98
CA TRP A 90 8.71 7.28 3.31
C TRP A 90 9.29 6.14 4.17
N LEU A 91 9.59 4.98 3.58
CA LEU A 91 10.17 3.84 4.30
C LEU A 91 11.62 4.07 4.75
N GLU A 92 12.37 4.96 4.09
CA GLU A 92 13.76 5.24 4.44
C GLU A 92 13.88 5.94 5.80
N ASP A 93 12.91 6.80 6.13
CA ASP A 93 12.87 7.54 7.40
C ASP A 93 11.91 6.92 8.44
N LEU A 94 11.14 5.89 8.07
CA LEU A 94 10.09 5.33 8.90
C LEU A 94 10.64 4.67 10.18
N THR A 95 10.16 5.15 11.32
CA THR A 95 10.37 4.53 12.63
C THR A 95 9.11 3.84 13.12
N ILE A 96 9.23 2.55 13.42
CA ILE A 96 8.12 1.71 13.92
C ILE A 96 8.47 1.08 15.26
N LYS A 97 7.45 0.69 16.03
CA LYS A 97 7.64 -0.21 17.17
C LYS A 97 8.05 -1.60 16.68
N SER A 98 9.00 -2.23 17.37
CA SER A 98 9.35 -3.63 17.13
C SER A 98 8.14 -4.52 17.36
N GLY A 99 7.96 -5.54 16.51
CA GLY A 99 6.83 -6.45 16.57
C GLY A 99 5.55 -5.91 15.92
N LEU A 100 5.54 -4.69 15.36
CA LEU A 100 4.38 -4.15 14.64
C LEU A 100 3.93 -5.12 13.54
N ARG A 101 2.67 -5.57 13.57
CA ARG A 101 2.14 -6.43 12.51
C ARG A 101 2.00 -5.62 11.23
N CYS A 102 2.48 -6.17 10.11
CA CYS A 102 2.36 -5.52 8.81
C CYS A 102 1.81 -6.44 7.71
N ALA A 103 1.10 -5.84 6.76
CA ALA A 103 0.66 -6.50 5.52
C ALA A 103 0.91 -5.56 4.35
N THR A 104 1.27 -6.10 3.18
CA THR A 104 1.61 -5.28 2.03
C THR A 104 0.89 -5.75 0.78
N PHE A 105 0.50 -4.79 -0.06
CA PHE A 105 -0.06 -5.08 -1.35
C PHE A 105 0.48 -4.18 -2.45
N ASP A 106 0.35 -4.61 -3.69
CA ASP A 106 0.65 -3.79 -4.85
C ASP A 106 -0.39 -3.92 -5.95
N THR A 107 -0.43 -2.90 -6.81
CA THR A 107 -1.17 -2.95 -8.07
C THR A 107 -0.21 -3.14 -9.23
N LYS A 108 -0.53 -4.08 -10.12
CA LYS A 108 0.29 -4.40 -11.28
C LYS A 108 -0.56 -4.55 -12.53
N VAL A 109 -0.07 -4.01 -13.64
CA VAL A 109 -0.67 -4.23 -14.96
C VAL A 109 -0.74 -5.73 -15.27
N LEU A 110 -1.93 -6.20 -15.64
CA LEU A 110 -2.17 -7.60 -15.97
C LEU A 110 -1.42 -8.03 -17.24
N THR A 111 -1.48 -7.17 -18.27
CA THR A 111 -0.94 -7.45 -19.61
C THR A 111 -0.17 -6.22 -20.13
N PRO A 112 1.13 -6.36 -20.48
CA PRO A 112 1.96 -7.56 -20.36
C PRO A 112 2.31 -7.88 -18.89
N ARG A 113 2.51 -9.17 -18.59
CA ARG A 113 2.80 -9.64 -17.23
C ARG A 113 4.29 -9.45 -16.91
N LEU A 114 4.60 -8.39 -16.18
CA LEU A 114 5.98 -8.04 -15.85
C LEU A 114 6.45 -8.61 -14.49
N PRO A 115 7.74 -8.96 -14.36
CA PRO A 115 8.32 -9.43 -13.10
C PRO A 115 8.36 -8.30 -12.04
N GLY A 116 8.74 -8.65 -10.82
CA GLY A 116 8.89 -7.68 -9.72
C GLY A 116 7.62 -7.45 -8.90
N SER A 117 7.74 -6.75 -7.77
CA SER A 117 6.62 -6.47 -6.85
C SER A 117 7.03 -5.36 -5.90
N ALA A 118 6.21 -4.31 -5.82
CA ALA A 118 6.37 -3.28 -4.82
C ALA A 118 6.05 -3.85 -3.43
N ALA A 119 4.99 -4.67 -3.31
CA ALA A 119 4.57 -5.28 -2.05
C ALA A 119 5.68 -6.10 -1.39
N LYS A 120 6.41 -6.91 -2.17
CA LYS A 120 7.56 -7.68 -1.68
C LYS A 120 8.71 -6.80 -1.22
N ALA A 121 8.99 -5.70 -1.92
CA ALA A 121 10.03 -4.75 -1.55
C ALA A 121 9.67 -3.99 -0.26
N ILE A 122 8.39 -3.61 -0.12
CA ILE A 122 7.86 -2.96 1.08
C ILE A 122 7.94 -3.92 2.28
N ASP A 123 7.47 -5.17 2.12
CA ASP A 123 7.52 -6.20 3.16
C ASP A 123 8.95 -6.41 3.67
N LYS A 124 9.92 -6.49 2.75
CA LYS A 124 11.33 -6.63 3.11
C LYS A 124 11.82 -5.44 3.95
N ASN A 125 11.52 -4.20 3.56
CA ASN A 125 11.95 -3.01 4.30
C ASN A 125 11.31 -2.93 5.70
N LEU A 126 10.00 -3.14 5.78
CA LEU A 126 9.29 -3.13 7.07
C LEU A 126 9.83 -4.19 8.03
N ARG A 127 10.11 -5.39 7.53
CA ARG A 127 10.70 -6.47 8.34
C ARG A 127 12.12 -6.15 8.81
N SER A 128 12.94 -5.50 7.97
CA SER A 128 14.26 -5.02 8.40
C SER A 128 14.17 -3.96 9.52
N ALA A 129 13.07 -3.19 9.56
CA ALA A 129 12.78 -2.23 10.62
C ALA A 129 12.12 -2.85 11.88
N GLY A 130 11.96 -4.18 11.94
CA GLY A 130 11.41 -4.89 13.10
C GLY A 130 9.92 -5.21 13.04
N ALA A 131 9.25 -5.00 11.90
CA ALA A 131 7.86 -5.43 11.72
C ALA A 131 7.74 -6.96 11.62
N VAL A 132 6.57 -7.48 11.99
CA VAL A 132 6.19 -8.88 11.83
C VAL A 132 5.15 -9.00 10.74
N ARG A 133 5.48 -9.73 9.68
CA ARG A 133 4.57 -9.96 8.56
C ARG A 133 3.34 -10.77 9.00
N ALA A 134 2.15 -10.22 8.78
CA ALA A 134 0.86 -10.86 9.07
C ALA A 134 0.47 -11.90 8.00
N CYS A 135 0.77 -11.65 6.73
CA CYS A 135 0.52 -12.56 5.62
C CYS A 135 1.53 -12.33 4.47
N PRO A 136 1.70 -13.26 3.51
CA PRO A 136 2.49 -13.00 2.31
C PRO A 136 2.02 -11.73 1.55
N PRO A 137 2.94 -10.97 0.92
CA PRO A 137 2.59 -9.82 0.10
C PRO A 137 1.61 -10.16 -1.02
N ARG A 138 0.61 -9.30 -1.26
CA ARG A 138 -0.47 -9.53 -2.22
C ARG A 138 -0.35 -8.63 -3.45
N THR A 139 -0.54 -9.19 -4.64
CA THR A 139 -0.65 -8.40 -5.89
C THR A 139 -2.10 -8.40 -6.37
N PHE A 140 -2.60 -7.22 -6.70
CA PHE A 140 -3.88 -6.97 -7.37
C PHE A 140 -3.62 -6.46 -8.78
N SER A 141 -4.52 -6.77 -9.71
CA SER A 141 -4.34 -6.53 -11.13
C SER A 141 -5.07 -5.27 -11.60
N VAL A 142 -4.47 -4.53 -12.53
CA VAL A 142 -5.09 -3.39 -13.22
C VAL A 142 -5.10 -3.57 -14.74
N ASN A 143 -6.16 -3.06 -15.38
CA ASN A 143 -6.30 -3.01 -16.83
C ASN A 143 -5.40 -1.90 -17.41
N GLY A 144 -4.11 -2.19 -17.56
CA GLY A 144 -3.14 -1.17 -17.99
C GLY A 144 -3.00 -0.02 -17.00
N LYS A 145 -2.35 1.07 -17.42
CA LYS A 145 -2.07 2.22 -16.54
C LYS A 145 -3.31 3.04 -16.15
N SER A 146 -4.34 3.03 -17.01
CA SER A 146 -5.53 3.88 -16.90
C SER A 146 -6.86 3.15 -16.94
N GLY A 147 -6.90 1.83 -17.16
CA GLY A 147 -8.15 1.07 -17.26
C GLY A 147 -8.73 0.61 -15.92
N GLY A 148 -8.17 1.07 -14.80
CA GLY A 148 -8.68 0.74 -13.47
C GLY A 148 -8.36 -0.69 -13.03
N LEU A 149 -9.03 -1.14 -11.97
CA LEU A 149 -8.87 -2.50 -11.44
C LEU A 149 -9.48 -3.54 -12.38
N VAL A 150 -8.91 -4.73 -12.40
CA VAL A 150 -9.55 -5.90 -13.01
C VAL A 150 -10.78 -6.28 -12.19
N ASP A 151 -11.82 -6.75 -12.86
CA ASP A 151 -13.07 -7.17 -12.21
C ASP A 151 -12.81 -8.18 -11.10
N GLY A 152 -13.46 -7.98 -9.96
CA GLY A 152 -13.33 -8.82 -8.78
C GLY A 152 -12.14 -8.50 -7.86
N GLU A 153 -11.20 -7.64 -8.25
CA GLU A 153 -10.05 -7.30 -7.39
C GLU A 153 -10.46 -6.57 -6.10
N LEU A 154 -11.54 -5.78 -6.11
CA LEU A 154 -12.11 -5.20 -4.89
C LEU A 154 -12.66 -6.27 -3.94
N SER A 155 -13.44 -7.22 -4.45
CA SER A 155 -13.94 -8.35 -3.65
C SER A 155 -12.80 -9.22 -3.12
N ALA A 156 -11.75 -9.43 -3.91
CA ALA A 156 -10.55 -10.12 -3.48
C ALA A 156 -9.79 -9.33 -2.39
N ALA A 157 -9.77 -8.00 -2.46
CA ALA A 157 -9.15 -7.15 -1.45
C ALA A 157 -9.89 -7.21 -0.12
N ARG A 158 -11.22 -7.19 -0.15
CA ARG A 158 -12.06 -7.42 1.03
C ARG A 158 -11.82 -8.80 1.64
N ALA A 159 -11.80 -9.86 0.83
CA ALA A 159 -11.52 -11.21 1.31
C ALA A 159 -10.13 -11.32 1.94
N TRP A 160 -9.11 -10.74 1.30
CA TRP A 160 -7.75 -10.67 1.82
C TRP A 160 -7.65 -9.90 3.13
N ALA A 161 -8.30 -8.73 3.24
CA ALA A 161 -8.38 -7.95 4.48
C ALA A 161 -8.99 -8.77 5.63
N GLY A 162 -9.97 -9.63 5.34
CA GLY A 162 -10.54 -10.58 6.28
C GLY A 162 -9.51 -11.52 6.93
N THR A 163 -8.45 -11.89 6.20
CA THR A 163 -7.38 -12.76 6.74
C THR A 163 -6.41 -12.02 7.67
N LEU A 164 -6.44 -10.69 7.70
CA LEU A 164 -5.57 -9.88 8.56
C LEU A 164 -6.14 -9.73 9.98
N ILE A 165 -7.44 -9.95 10.11
CA ILE A 165 -8.18 -9.90 11.37
C ILE A 165 -7.79 -11.13 12.20
N PRO A 166 -7.30 -10.96 13.43
CA PRO A 166 -7.01 -12.08 14.32
C PRO A 166 -8.27 -12.92 14.56
N SER A 167 -8.13 -14.25 14.54
CA SER A 167 -9.13 -15.15 15.11
C SER A 167 -9.22 -14.85 16.61
N SER A 168 -10.44 -14.58 17.09
CA SER A 168 -10.71 -14.35 18.52
C SER A 168 -10.40 -15.57 19.38
#